data_AF-A0A7C7VJR8-F1
#
_entry.id   AF-A0A7C7VJR8-F1
#
_cell.length_a   1.000
_cell.length_b   1.000
_cell.length_c   1.000
_cell.angle_alpha   90.00
_cell.angle_beta   90.00
_cell.angle_gamma   90.00
#
_symmetry.space_group_name_H-M   'P 1'
#
loop_
_entity.id
_entity.type
_entity.pdbx_description
1 polymer ?
#
loop_
_entity_poly.entity_id
_entity_poly.type
_entity_poly.pdbx_seq_one_letter_code
_entity_poly.pdbx_strand_id
1 'polypeptide(L)'
;MISSAENEVKAIVLDKLRKRGCWGGRYTPLDSLVGWIGKKVKRNGRKVRAAIKQLVNEGYLILHKRGKTVSLNPTRSREITKLIEERR
;
A
#
# COMPACT_ATOMS: atom_id res chain seq x y z
N MET A 1 -0.20 -14.80 -14.97
CA MET A 1 -0.33 -13.36 -15.28
C MET A 1 -1.19 -12.71 -14.20
N ILE A 2 -0.65 -11.79 -13.42
CA ILE A 2 -1.43 -11.03 -12.42
C ILE A 2 -2.23 -9.95 -13.16
N SER A 3 -3.50 -9.78 -12.83
CA SER A 3 -4.40 -8.88 -13.56
C SER A 3 -4.03 -7.40 -13.35
N SER A 4 -4.14 -6.57 -14.40
CA SER A 4 -3.87 -5.11 -14.37
C SER A 4 -4.63 -4.40 -13.23
N ALA A 5 -5.83 -4.88 -12.89
CA ALA A 5 -6.66 -4.34 -11.81
C ALA A 5 -6.15 -4.63 -10.39
N GLU A 6 -5.30 -5.65 -10.18
CA GLU A 6 -4.67 -5.92 -8.87
C GLU A 6 -3.47 -5.01 -8.65
N ASN A 7 -2.66 -4.82 -9.69
CA ASN A 7 -1.53 -3.88 -9.68
C ASN A 7 -2.00 -2.44 -9.46
N GLU A 8 -3.17 -2.06 -9.98
CA GLU A 8 -3.73 -0.73 -9.73
C GLU A 8 -4.00 -0.49 -8.23
N VAL A 9 -4.59 -1.46 -7.52
CA VAL A 9 -4.88 -1.29 -6.08
C VAL A 9 -3.59 -1.23 -5.27
N LYS A 10 -2.58 -2.03 -5.62
CA LYS A 10 -1.26 -1.96 -5.01
C LYS A 10 -0.62 -0.57 -5.20
N ALA A 11 -0.61 -0.05 -6.42
CA ALA A 11 -0.07 1.26 -6.71
C ALA A 11 -0.84 2.39 -5.98
N ILE A 12 -2.16 2.28 -5.83
CA ILE A 12 -2.96 3.23 -5.02
C ILE A 12 -2.55 3.19 -3.54
N VAL A 13 -2.31 2.00 -2.97
CA VAL A 13 -1.84 1.84 -1.59
C VAL A 13 -0.48 2.51 -1.40
N LEU A 14 0.47 2.21 -2.29
CA LEU A 14 1.81 2.76 -2.24
C LEU A 14 1.81 4.29 -2.37
N ASP A 15 1.08 4.83 -3.36
CA ASP A 15 0.99 6.28 -3.57
C ASP A 15 0.30 7.00 -2.40
N LYS A 16 -0.72 6.39 -1.78
CA LYS A 16 -1.38 6.97 -0.61
C LYS A 16 -0.42 7.08 0.58
N LEU A 17 0.40 6.07 0.83
CA LEU A 17 1.41 6.11 1.91
C LEU A 17 2.55 7.08 1.58
N ARG A 18 3.00 7.12 0.32
CA ARG A 18 4.02 8.06 -0.16
C ARG A 18 3.59 9.51 0.05
N LYS A 19 2.36 9.86 -0.35
CA LYS A 19 1.76 11.19 -0.15
C LYS A 19 1.62 11.58 1.33
N ARG A 20 1.58 10.61 2.24
CA ARG A 20 1.59 10.85 3.70
C ARG A 20 3.00 10.87 4.30
N GLY A 21 4.05 10.62 3.50
CA GLY A 21 5.42 10.49 3.96
C GLY A 21 5.65 9.29 4.88
N CYS A 22 4.83 8.23 4.76
CA CYS A 22 4.93 7.07 5.64
C CYS A 22 6.09 6.14 5.22
N TRP A 23 7.31 6.46 5.65
CA TRP A 23 8.55 5.73 5.33
C TRP A 23 9.26 5.24 6.60
N GLY A 24 9.10 3.97 6.97
CA GLY A 24 9.77 3.33 8.12
C GLY A 24 9.47 3.95 9.49
N GLY A 25 10.01 5.14 9.77
CA GLY A 25 9.83 5.91 11.00
C GLY A 25 8.44 6.58 11.12
N ARG A 26 7.74 6.80 10.01
CA ARG A 26 6.35 7.28 10.00
C ARG A 26 5.42 6.21 9.43
N TYR A 27 4.34 5.91 10.15
CA TYR A 27 3.35 4.90 9.78
C TYR A 27 1.93 5.39 10.03
N THR A 28 0.94 4.70 9.46
CA THR A 28 -0.49 5.03 9.58
C THR A 28 -1.28 3.81 10.09
N PRO A 29 -2.43 3.98 10.77
CA PRO A 29 -3.32 2.88 11.12
C PRO A 29 -3.79 2.13 9.87
N LEU A 30 -3.73 0.80 9.94
CA LEU A 30 -4.06 -0.09 8.82
C LEU A 30 -5.54 0.03 8.43
N ASP A 31 -6.44 0.05 9.40
CA ASP A 31 -7.88 0.16 9.12
C ASP A 31 -8.26 1.50 8.51
N SER A 32 -7.60 2.60 8.89
CA SER A 32 -7.77 3.90 8.25
C SER A 32 -7.34 3.87 6.79
N LEU A 33 -6.19 3.24 6.50
CA LEU A 33 -5.70 3.07 5.12
C LEU A 33 -6.70 2.26 4.28
N VAL A 34 -7.17 1.13 4.82
CA VAL A 34 -8.19 0.28 4.17
C VAL A 34 -9.48 1.05 3.92
N GLY A 35 -9.94 1.83 4.90
CA GLY A 35 -11.15 2.65 4.77
C GLY A 35 -11.04 3.74 3.71
N TRP A 36 -9.93 4.48 3.69
CA TRP A 36 -9.71 5.55 2.71
C TRP A 36 -9.66 5.01 1.27
N ILE A 37 -8.92 3.94 1.06
CA ILE A 37 -8.76 3.36 -0.28
C ILE A 37 -10.01 2.58 -0.66
N GLY A 38 -10.63 1.86 0.27
CA GLY A 38 -11.87 1.13 0.04
C GLY A 38 -12.98 2.04 -0.50
N LYS A 39 -13.11 3.27 0.04
CA LYS A 39 -14.04 4.28 -0.51
C LYS A 39 -13.77 4.62 -1.98
N LYS A 40 -12.50 4.62 -2.40
CA LYS A 40 -12.07 4.90 -3.78
C LYS A 40 -12.27 3.69 -4.71
N VAL A 41 -12.08 2.48 -4.21
CA VAL A 41 -12.20 1.23 -4.99
C VAL A 41 -13.59 0.63 -4.82
N LYS A 42 -14.64 1.41 -5.12
CA LYS A 42 -16.06 0.97 -5.09
C LYS A 42 -16.46 0.20 -3.80
N ARG A 43 -16.05 0.70 -2.63
CA ARG A 43 -16.27 0.07 -1.29
C ARG A 43 -15.64 -1.32 -1.12
N ASN A 44 -14.60 -1.66 -1.89
CA ASN A 44 -13.97 -2.98 -1.84
C ASN A 44 -12.79 -3.05 -0.88
N GLY A 45 -13.05 -2.98 0.43
CA GLY A 45 -12.03 -3.11 1.47
C GLY A 45 -11.30 -4.46 1.47
N ARG A 46 -11.98 -5.54 1.04
CA ARG A 46 -11.39 -6.88 0.93
C ARG A 46 -10.24 -6.90 -0.08
N LYS A 47 -10.44 -6.30 -1.26
CA LYS A 47 -9.39 -6.19 -2.29
C LYS A 47 -8.21 -5.35 -1.81
N VAL A 48 -8.46 -4.28 -1.04
CA VAL A 48 -7.38 -3.47 -0.44
C VAL A 48 -6.57 -4.28 0.58
N ARG A 49 -7.23 -5.04 1.46
CA ARG A 49 -6.52 -5.91 2.42
C ARG A 49 -5.68 -6.98 1.72
N ALA A 50 -6.19 -7.58 0.64
CA ALA A 50 -5.44 -8.54 -0.16
C ALA A 50 -4.19 -7.90 -0.80
N ALA A 51 -4.33 -6.71 -1.39
CA ALA A 51 -3.20 -5.97 -1.96
C ALA A 51 -2.14 -5.61 -0.90
N ILE A 52 -2.57 -5.14 0.28
CA ILE A 52 -1.65 -4.84 1.39
C ILE A 52 -0.89 -6.11 1.82
N LYS A 53 -1.59 -7.25 1.97
CA LYS A 53 -0.96 -8.52 2.34
C LYS A 53 0.12 -8.92 1.32
N GLN A 54 -0.17 -8.80 0.02
CA GLN A 54 0.81 -9.09 -1.04
C GLN A 54 2.00 -8.14 -0.97
N LEU A 55 1.77 -6.82 -0.81
CA LEU A 55 2.85 -5.84 -0.70
C LEU A 55 3.73 -6.04 0.55
N VAL A 56 3.18 -6.54 1.66
CA VAL A 56 3.96 -6.95 2.84
C VAL A 56 4.81 -8.17 2.51
N ASN A 57 4.23 -9.20 1.89
CA ASN A 57 4.96 -10.41 1.49
C ASN A 57 6.07 -10.11 0.47
N GLU A 58 5.85 -9.16 -0.44
CA GLU A 58 6.83 -8.68 -1.43
C GLU A 58 7.89 -7.74 -0.82
N GLY A 59 7.73 -7.33 0.45
CA GLY A 59 8.68 -6.48 1.16
C GLY A 59 8.58 -4.99 0.84
N TYR A 60 7.52 -4.53 0.16
CA TYR A 60 7.28 -3.11 -0.12
C TYR A 60 6.66 -2.36 1.07
N LEU A 61 5.97 -3.08 1.95
CA LEU A 61 5.36 -2.53 3.17
C LEU A 61 5.95 -3.16 4.42
N ILE A 62 6.07 -2.36 5.47
CA ILE A 62 6.46 -2.80 6.80
C ILE A 62 5.25 -2.67 7.72
N LEU A 63 4.91 -3.77 8.40
CA LEU A 63 3.92 -3.77 9.47
C LEU A 63 4.59 -3.39 10.79
N HIS A 64 3.89 -2.56 11.56
CA HIS A 64 4.33 -2.04 12.85
C HIS A 64 3.26 -2.33 13.91
N LYS A 65 3.63 -2.22 15.18
CA LYS A 65 2.70 -2.33 16.32
C LYS A 65 1.81 -3.58 16.22
N ARG A 66 2.42 -4.74 15.99
CA ARG A 66 1.74 -6.05 15.81
C ARG A 66 0.71 -6.03 14.68
N GLY A 67 1.03 -5.37 13.57
CA GLY A 67 0.17 -5.28 12.38
C GLY A 67 -0.92 -4.21 12.41
N LYS A 68 -1.00 -3.40 13.48
CA LYS A 68 -2.01 -2.33 13.59
C LYS A 68 -1.69 -1.10 12.73
N THR A 69 -0.42 -0.90 12.40
CA THR A 69 0.04 0.24 11.60
C THR A 69 0.97 -0.22 10.48
N VAL A 70 1.06 0.57 9.41
CA VAL A 70 1.82 0.23 8.21
C VAL A 70 2.59 1.44 7.67
N SER A 71 3.79 1.21 7.14
CA SER A 71 4.58 2.18 6.37
C SER A 71 5.08 1.54 5.08
N LEU A 72 5.58 2.38 4.16
CA LEU A 72 6.45 1.94 3.09
C LEU A 72 7.78 1.44 3.65
N ASN A 73 8.41 0.53 2.92
CA ASN A 73 9.77 0.10 3.18
C ASN A 73 10.79 1.06 2.51
N PRO A 74 11.60 1.81 3.29
CA PRO A 74 12.57 2.75 2.73
C PRO A 74 13.64 2.09 1.85
N THR A 75 14.05 0.84 2.14
CA THR A 75 15.05 0.13 1.31
C THR A 75 14.55 -0.23 -0.08
N ARG A 76 13.23 -0.20 -0.32
CA ARG A 76 12.60 -0.42 -1.63
C ARG A 76 12.05 0.85 -2.28
N SER A 77 12.51 2.02 -1.83
CA SER A 77 11.98 3.33 -2.28
C SER A 77 12.04 3.53 -3.80
N ARG A 78 13.10 3.07 -4.46
CA ARG A 78 13.25 3.13 -5.93
C ARG A 78 12.19 2.28 -6.63
N GLU A 79 12.04 1.00 -6.27
CA GLU A 79 11.03 0.13 -6.87
C GLU A 79 9.60 0.63 -6.59
N ILE A 80 9.32 1.09 -5.37
CA ILE A 80 8.01 1.64 -4.98
C ILE A 80 7.67 2.84 -5.84
N THR A 81 8.63 3.74 -6.09
CA THR A 81 8.42 4.94 -6.90
C THR A 81 8.11 4.54 -8.34
N LYS A 82 8.87 3.60 -8.91
CA LYS A 82 8.62 3.06 -10.24
C LYS A 82 7.22 2.45 -10.38
N LEU A 83 6.78 1.61 -9.43
CA LEU A 83 5.44 1.03 -9.43
C LEU A 83 4.31 2.07 -9.35
N ILE A 84 4.57 3.21 -8.69
CA ILE A 84 3.61 4.33 -8.63
C ILE A 84 3.57 5.08 -9.97
N GLU A 85 4.72 5.24 -10.63
CA GLU A 85 4.85 5.96 -11.89
C GLU A 85 4.28 5.18 -13.07
N GLU A 86 4.53 3.87 -13.15
CA GLU A 86 4.01 2.97 -14.20
C GLU A 86 2.47 2.83 -14.21
N ARG A 87 1.80 3.38 -13.20
CA ARG A 87 0.33 3.49 -13.15
C ARG A 87 -0.20 4.63 -14.05
N ARG A 88 0.62 5.65 -14.34
CA ARG A 88 0.22 6.82 -15.14
C ARG A 88 0.26 6.52 -16.63
#